data_AF-A0A2E9MYX1-F1
#
_entry.id   AF-A0A2E9MYX1-F1
#
_cell.length_a   1.000
_cell.length_b   1.000
_cell.length_c   1.000
_cell.angle_alpha   90.00
_cell.angle_beta   90.00
_cell.angle_gamma   90.00
#
_symmetry.space_group_name_H-M   'P 1'
#
loop_
_entity.id
_entity.type
_entity.pdbx_description
1 polymer ?
#
loop_
_entity_poly.entity_id
_entity_poly.type
_entity_poly.pdbx_seq_one_letter_code
_entity_poly.pdbx_strand_id
1 'polypeptide(L)' 'MVNKPLAISGPLKRIVLGLEYDGSVFSGWQKQASPAQNTIQENLEHALSQVADERISTVCAGRTDSGVHATCQV' A
#
# COMPACT_ATOMS: atom_id res chain seq x y z
N MET A 1 16.73 -7.01 27.99
CA MET A 1 15.35 -7.40 27.60
C MET A 1 15.19 -7.06 26.12
N VAL A 2 15.48 -8.01 25.22
CA VAL A 2 15.35 -7.79 23.77
C VAL A 2 14.01 -8.40 23.36
N ASN A 3 13.05 -7.56 22.96
CA ASN A 3 11.79 -8.01 22.40
C ASN A 3 12.07 -8.74 21.07
N LYS A 4 11.98 -10.06 21.09
CA LYS A 4 11.88 -10.89 19.90
C LYS A 4 10.49 -10.65 19.31
N PRO A 5 10.34 -10.28 18.03
CA PRO A 5 9.01 -10.11 17.45
C PRO A 5 8.27 -11.44 17.55
N LEU A 6 7.05 -11.38 18.07
CA LEU A 6 6.13 -12.52 18.11
C LEU A 6 5.96 -13.02 16.67
N ALA A 7 6.48 -14.20 16.39
CA ALA A 7 6.23 -14.86 15.11
C ALA A 7 4.72 -15.13 15.04
N ILE A 8 4.01 -14.41 14.18
CA ILE A 8 2.60 -14.65 13.89
C ILE A 8 2.52 -16.02 13.20
N SER A 9 2.33 -17.08 13.99
CA SER A 9 2.32 -18.49 13.55
C SER A 9 0.93 -18.89 13.00
N GLY A 10 0.40 -18.10 12.07
CA GLY A 10 -0.82 -18.42 11.32
C GLY A 10 -0.55 -18.40 9.81
N PRO A 11 -1.40 -19.06 9.00
CA PRO A 11 -1.27 -18.97 7.55
C PRO A 11 -1.40 -17.51 7.11
N LEU A 12 -0.49 -17.05 6.23
CA LEU A 12 -0.58 -15.70 5.65
C LEU A 12 -1.93 -15.54 4.97
N LYS A 13 -2.74 -14.59 5.45
CA LYS A 13 -4.03 -14.27 4.85
C LYS A 13 -3.81 -13.37 3.66
N ARG A 14 -4.24 -13.81 2.48
CA ARG A 14 -4.27 -12.97 1.27
C ARG A 14 -5.62 -12.26 1.22
N ILE A 15 -5.60 -10.94 1.28
CA ILE A 15 -6.77 -10.08 1.21
C ILE A 15 -6.76 -9.38 -0.16
N VAL A 16 -7.93 -9.23 -0.76
CA VAL A 16 -8.14 -8.41 -1.96
C VAL A 16 -8.96 -7.20 -1.55
N LEU A 17 -8.57 -6.02 -2.01
CA LEU A 17 -9.24 -4.75 -1.72
C LEU A 17 -9.80 -4.18 -3.02
N GLY A 18 -11.01 -3.62 -2.98
CA GLY A 18 -11.45 -2.65 -3.97
C GLY A 18 -11.09 -1.27 -3.48
N LEU A 19 -10.32 -0.51 -4.25
CA LEU A 19 -9.83 0.81 -3.88
C LEU A 19 -10.27 1.88 -4.89
N GLU A 20 -10.86 2.95 -4.36
CA GLU A 20 -11.11 4.19 -5.09
C GLU A 20 -10.12 5.26 -4.62
N TYR A 21 -9.65 6.09 -5.55
CA TYR A 21 -8.83 7.26 -5.24
C TYR A 21 -8.97 8.36 -6.29
N ASP A 22 -8.93 9.60 -5.81
CA ASP A 22 -8.62 10.77 -6.63
C ASP A 22 -7.09 10.87 -6.79
N GLY A 23 -6.60 10.69 -8.01
CA GLY A 23 -5.17 10.73 -8.33
C GLY A 23 -4.55 12.11 -8.40
N SER A 24 -5.32 13.20 -8.29
CA SER A 24 -4.90 14.56 -8.66
C SER A 24 -3.63 15.06 -7.95
N VAL A 25 -3.38 14.63 -6.71
CA VAL A 25 -2.21 15.00 -5.90
C VAL A 25 -1.14 13.91 -5.79
N PHE A 26 -1.28 12.82 -6.55
CA PHE A 26 -0.39 11.67 -6.47
C PHE A 26 0.45 11.51 -7.74
N SER A 27 1.72 11.17 -7.56
CA SER A 27 2.69 10.83 -8.60
C SER A 27 2.47 9.41 -9.18
N GLY A 28 1.21 8.97 -9.21
CA GLY A 28 0.78 7.65 -9.71
C GLY A 28 0.72 6.58 -8.63
N TRP A 29 0.46 5.35 -9.06
CA TRP A 29 0.32 4.20 -8.16
C TRP A 29 1.62 3.89 -7.42
N GLN A 30 2.69 3.65 -8.18
CA GLN A 30 3.84 2.90 -7.67
C GLN A 30 4.77 3.75 -6.80
N LYS A 31 5.12 3.21 -5.63
CA LYS A 31 6.15 3.75 -4.75
C LYS A 31 7.50 3.90 -5.45
N GLN A 32 8.18 5.02 -5.22
CA GLN A 32 9.48 5.37 -5.80
C GLN A 32 10.49 5.69 -4.70
N ALA A 33 11.72 5.19 -4.84
CA ALA A 33 12.73 5.28 -3.79
C ALA A 33 13.54 6.59 -3.80
N SER A 34 13.70 7.25 -4.95
CA SER A 34 14.47 8.51 -5.04
C SER A 34 14.15 9.30 -6.31
N PRO A 35 13.74 10.57 -6.20
CA PRO A 35 13.27 11.21 -4.96
C PRO A 35 12.03 10.50 -4.42
N ALA A 36 11.79 10.57 -3.10
CA ALA A 36 10.52 10.13 -2.54
C ALA A 36 9.38 10.97 -3.16
N GLN A 37 8.28 10.31 -3.50
CA GLN A 37 7.11 10.91 -4.16
C GLN A 37 5.84 10.57 -3.40
N ASN A 38 4.84 11.45 -3.45
CA ASN A 38 3.52 11.14 -2.92
C ASN A 38 2.81 10.16 -3.86
N THR A 39 2.77 8.87 -3.51
CA THR A 39 2.21 7.81 -4.36
C THR A 39 1.10 7.08 -3.63
N ILE A 40 0.15 6.52 -4.39
CA ILE A 40 -0.98 5.80 -3.79
C ILE A 40 -0.51 4.57 -3.02
N GLN A 41 0.46 3.81 -3.56
CA GLN A 41 0.99 2.61 -2.91
C GLN A 41 1.65 2.91 -1.56
N GLU A 42 2.47 3.97 -1.47
CA GLU A 42 3.11 4.34 -0.19
C GLU A 42 2.05 4.71 0.86
N ASN A 43 1.07 5.55 0.49
CA ASN A 43 0.01 5.97 1.42
C ASN A 43 -0.86 4.79 1.87
N LEU A 44 -1.22 3.89 0.95
CA LEU A 44 -1.99 2.69 1.25
C LEU A 44 -1.21 1.74 2.17
N GLU A 45 0.05 1.45 1.85
CA GLU A 45 0.89 0.56 2.67
C GLU A 45 1.12 1.15 4.07
N HIS A 46 1.30 2.48 4.18
CA HIS A 46 1.41 3.16 5.47
C HIS A 46 0.12 3.05 6.30
N ALA A 47 -1.05 3.27 5.70
CA ALA A 47 -2.34 3.14 6.37
C ALA A 47 -2.63 1.69 6.79
N LEU A 48 -2.41 0.72 5.90
CA LEU A 48 -2.62 -0.70 6.20
C LEU A 48 -1.67 -1.19 7.29
N SER A 49 -0.42 -0.73 7.28
CA SER A 49 0.55 -1.12 8.32
C SER A 49 0.16 -0.61 9.70
N GLN A 50 -0.43 0.59 9.79
CA GLN A 50 -0.98 1.11 11.05
C GLN A 50 -2.15 0.27 11.57
N VAL A 51 -3.03 -0.20 10.67
CA VAL A 51 -4.18 -1.03 11.05
C VAL A 51 -3.74 -2.45 11.44
N ALA A 52 -2.77 -3.02 10.73
CA ALA A 52 -2.32 -4.39 10.94
C ALA A 52 -1.28 -4.55 12.07
N ASP A 53 -0.72 -3.44 12.57
CA ASP A 53 0.41 -3.43 13.52
C ASP A 53 1.63 -4.23 13.01
N GLU A 54 1.78 -4.29 11.69
CA GLU A 54 2.91 -4.93 11.01
C GLU A 54 3.15 -4.29 9.65
N ARG A 55 4.33 -4.51 9.05
CA ARG A 55 4.65 -3.95 7.73
C ARG A 55 3.86 -4.66 6.64
N ILE A 56 2.98 -3.94 5.97
CA ILE A 56 2.21 -4.44 4.83
C ILE A 56 2.85 -4.00 3.51
N SER A 57 2.88 -4.92 2.53
CA SER A 57 3.17 -4.64 1.13
C SER A 57 1.98 -5.01 0.26
N THR A 58 1.79 -4.27 -0.83
CA THR A 58 0.68 -4.46 -1.75
C THR A 58 1.17 -4.75 -3.17
N VAL A 59 0.31 -5.40 -3.94
CA VAL A 59 0.40 -5.51 -5.40
C VAL A 59 -0.90 -4.96 -5.98
N CYS A 60 -0.87 -4.52 -7.24
CA CYS A 60 -2.07 -4.04 -7.93
C CYS A 60 -2.34 -4.82 -9.22
N ALA A 61 -3.58 -4.76 -9.70
CA ALA A 61 -4.00 -5.23 -11.00
C ALA A 61 -3.36 -4.42 -12.14
N GLY A 62 -3.30 -3.09 -12.00
CA GLY A 62 -2.69 -2.22 -12.99
C GLY A 62 -2.08 -0.96 -12.37
N ARG A 63 -0.87 -0.58 -12.79
CA ARG A 63 -0.28 0.69 -12.38
C ARG A 63 -0.99 1.85 -13.07
N THR A 64 -1.19 2.94 -12.35
CA THR A 64 -1.67 4.22 -12.89
C THR A 64 -0.56 5.26 -12.89
N ASP A 65 -0.58 6.13 -13.88
CA ASP A 65 0.33 7.27 -14.01
C ASP A 65 -0.07 8.43 -13.09
N SER A 66 0.81 9.42 -12.96
CA SER A 66 0.56 10.64 -12.16
C SER A 66 -0.74 11.33 -12.55
N GLY A 67 -1.57 11.67 -11.56
CA GLY A 67 -2.84 12.35 -11.78
C GLY A 67 -4.02 11.44 -12.19
N VAL A 68 -3.80 10.16 -12.50
CA VAL A 68 -4.88 9.25 -12.94
C VAL A 68 -5.73 8.80 -11.75
N HIS A 69 -7.05 8.83 -11.89
CA HIS A 69 -8.02 8.38 -10.89
C HIS A 69 -8.41 6.90 -11.10
N ALA A 70 -8.95 6.26 -10.07
CA ALA A 70 -9.57 4.95 -10.19
C ALA A 70 -10.74 4.81 -9.23
N THR A 71 -11.80 4.13 -9.65
CA THR A 71 -12.97 3.79 -8.80
C THR A 71 -12.93 2.34 -8.31
N CYS A 72 -12.17 1.47 -8.98
CA CYS A 72 -12.13 0.04 -8.72
C CYS A 72 -10.72 -0.55 -8.95
N GLN A 73 -9.68 0.07 -8.42
CA GLN A 73 -8.35 -0.56 -8.38
C GLN A 73 -8.42 -1.82 -7.50
N VAL A 74 -7.66 -2.85 -7.88
CA VAL A 74 -7.52 -4.11 -7.15
C VAL A 74 -6.07 -4.37 -6.83
#